data_AF-A0A9P0JYW8-F1
#
_entry.id   AF-A0A9P0JYW8-F1
#
_cell.length_a   1.000
_cell.length_b   1.000
_cell.length_c   1.000
_cell.angle_alpha   90.00
_cell.angle_beta   90.00
_cell.angle_gamma   90.00
#
_symmetry.space_group_name_H-M   'P 1'
#
loop_
_entity.id
_entity.type
_entity.pdbx_description
1 polymer ?
#
loop_
_entity_poly.entity_id
_entity_poly.type
_entity_poly.pdbx_seq_one_letter_code
_entity_poly.pdbx_strand_id
1 'polypeptide(L)'
;MPIKADCGHGYCMDCLYTYWEKPSWNNCCPLCRLPISNLRLLENSEHKYMDSTKKVLEKKLWKILSQSYLLRLNHILQMQIVCKIILCMIYLAIWTWTVANARNILYIFTQMYHQFYKLDQPSNSLNKIHV
;
A
#
# COMPACT_ATOMS: atom_id res chain seq x y z
N MET A 1 33.25 13.49 -4.49
CA MET A 1 33.51 12.40 -3.51
C MET A 1 32.61 11.22 -3.87
N PRO A 2 33.17 10.01 -4.04
CA PRO A 2 32.40 8.84 -4.41
C PRO A 2 31.62 8.26 -3.23
N ILE A 3 30.36 7.93 -3.47
CA ILE A 3 29.42 7.28 -2.56
C ILE A 3 29.00 5.95 -3.15
N LYS A 4 28.86 4.92 -2.33
CA LYS A 4 28.39 3.60 -2.73
C LYS A 4 27.02 3.33 -2.12
N ALA A 5 26.07 2.99 -2.97
CA ALA A 5 24.77 2.50 -2.55
C ALA A 5 24.88 1.05 -2.03
N ASP A 6 23.88 0.63 -1.24
CA ASP A 6 23.68 -0.76 -0.81
C ASP A 6 23.67 -1.76 -1.97
N CYS A 7 23.12 -1.39 -3.12
CA CYS A 7 23.17 -2.19 -4.36
C CYS A 7 24.57 -2.31 -4.99
N GLY A 8 25.61 -1.71 -4.41
CA GLY A 8 26.98 -1.82 -4.87
C GLY A 8 27.42 -0.79 -5.92
N HIS A 9 26.48 -0.03 -6.51
CA HIS A 9 26.80 1.01 -7.49
C HIS A 9 27.36 2.27 -6.82
N GLY A 10 28.36 2.88 -7.45
CA GLY A 10 29.06 4.07 -6.98
C GLY A 10 28.72 5.32 -7.79
N TYR A 11 28.54 6.46 -7.12
CA TYR A 11 28.21 7.74 -7.74
C TYR A 11 28.96 8.89 -7.07
N CYS A 12 28.98 10.06 -7.71
CA CYS A 12 29.29 11.29 -7.01
C CYS A 12 28.04 11.80 -6.26
N MET A 13 28.24 12.52 -5.15
CA MET A 13 27.12 13.03 -4.35
C MET A 13 26.17 13.93 -5.16
N ASP A 14 26.73 14.82 -5.96
CA ASP A 14 25.95 15.77 -6.78
C ASP A 14 25.18 15.04 -7.88
N CYS A 15 25.81 14.04 -8.51
CA CYS A 15 25.22 13.19 -9.53
C CYS A 15 23.97 12.48 -9.00
N LEU A 16 24.07 11.94 -7.78
CA LEU A 16 22.95 11.25 -7.15
C LEU A 16 21.85 12.23 -6.73
N TYR A 17 22.23 13.41 -6.26
CA TYR A 17 21.28 14.47 -5.88
C TYR A 17 20.47 14.96 -7.08
N THR A 18 21.12 15.31 -8.19
CA THR A 18 20.43 15.76 -9.42
C THR A 18 19.51 14.67 -9.99
N TYR A 19 19.87 13.39 -9.83
CA TYR A 19 18.99 12.30 -10.23
C TYR A 19 17.74 12.22 -9.35
N TRP A 20 17.89 12.35 -8.02
CA TRP A 20 16.80 12.30 -7.05
C TRP A 20 15.98 13.58 -6.93
N GLU A 21 16.40 14.68 -7.56
CA GLU A 21 15.58 15.88 -7.71
C GLU A 21 14.39 15.64 -8.66
N LYS A 22 14.49 14.61 -9.52
CA LYS A 22 13.41 14.27 -10.46
C LYS A 22 12.29 13.51 -9.72
N PRO A 23 11.04 14.01 -9.75
CA PRO A 23 9.95 13.53 -8.91
C PRO A 23 9.56 12.06 -9.13
N SER A 24 9.91 11.46 -10.27
CA SER A 24 9.59 10.08 -10.62
C SER A 24 10.61 9.04 -10.11
N TRP A 25 11.79 9.45 -9.64
CA TRP A 25 12.90 8.53 -9.37
C TRP A 25 13.55 8.75 -8.01
N ASN A 26 12.78 9.21 -7.03
CA ASN A 26 13.29 9.47 -5.69
C ASN A 26 13.82 8.19 -5.03
N ASN A 27 15.06 8.26 -4.54
CA ASN A 27 15.69 7.28 -3.65
C ASN A 27 15.92 5.90 -4.25
N CYS A 28 15.90 5.81 -5.58
CA CYS A 28 16.28 4.60 -6.29
C CYS A 28 17.68 4.75 -6.88
N CYS A 29 18.38 3.63 -6.97
CA CYS A 29 19.64 3.56 -7.69
C CYS A 29 19.42 3.93 -9.18
N PRO A 30 20.17 4.87 -9.76
CA PRO A 30 20.06 5.21 -11.17
C PRO A 30 20.26 4.03 -12.12
N LEU A 31 21.16 3.09 -11.78
CA LEU A 31 21.48 1.95 -12.63
C LEU A 31 20.46 0.80 -12.48
N CYS A 32 20.21 0.34 -11.26
CA CYS A 32 19.38 -0.86 -11.04
C CYS A 32 17.95 -0.58 -10.56
N ARG A 33 17.60 0.70 -10.33
CA ARG A 33 16.27 1.15 -9.87
C ARG A 33 15.82 0.53 -8.55
N LEU A 34 16.73 -0.11 -7.82
CA LEU A 34 16.47 -0.63 -6.48
C LEU A 34 16.41 0.52 -5.47
N PRO A 35 15.50 0.46 -4.49
CA PRO A 35 15.42 1.46 -3.44
C PRO A 35 16.70 1.44 -2.60
N ILE A 36 17.27 2.63 -2.38
CA ILE A 36 18.50 2.81 -1.60
C ILE A 36 18.10 3.06 -0.15
N SER A 37 18.51 2.15 0.74
CA SER A 37 18.31 2.27 2.18
C SER A 37 19.51 2.88 2.90
N ASN A 38 20.71 2.71 2.31
CA ASN A 38 21.96 3.15 2.91
C ASN A 38 22.95 3.62 1.83
N LEU A 39 23.69 4.68 2.17
CA LEU A 39 24.77 5.23 1.35
C LEU A 39 26.03 5.29 2.20
N ARG A 40 27.13 4.77 1.65
CA ARG A 40 28.43 4.77 2.31
C ARG A 40 29.45 5.59 1.53
N LEU A 41 30.31 6.28 2.24
CA LEU A 41 31.44 6.99 1.64
C LEU A 41 32.49 5.98 1.19
N LEU A 42 32.95 6.14 -0.05
CA LEU A 42 34.14 5.44 -0.53
C LEU A 42 35.35 6.31 -0.19
N GLU A 43 36.11 5.86 0.80
CA GLU A 43 37.39 6.44 1.18
C GLU A 43 38.44 5.98 0.16
N ASN A 44 39.15 6.92 -0.47
CA ASN A 44 40.27 6.58 -1.34
C ASN A 44 41.47 6.24 -0.45
N SER A 45 42.18 5.14 -0.75
CA SER A 45 43.38 4.75 0.00
C SER A 45 44.49 5.80 -0.05
N GLU A 46 44.56 6.58 -1.13
CA GLU A 46 45.54 7.66 -1.29
C GLU A 46 45.09 8.99 -0.67
N HIS A 47 43.78 9.19 -0.48
CA HIS A 47 43.22 10.45 -0.01
C HIS A 47 42.10 10.19 1.00
N LYS A 48 42.50 10.09 2.26
CA LYS A 48 41.60 10.07 3.41
C LYS A 48 40.99 11.45 3.60
N TYR A 49 39.66 11.53 3.61
CA TYR A 49 38.96 12.78 3.89
C TYR A 49 39.10 13.17 5.36
N MET A 50 39.24 14.46 5.63
CA MET A 50 39.26 14.97 7.01
C MET A 50 37.92 14.69 7.72
N ASP A 51 37.96 14.47 9.03
CA ASP A 51 36.79 14.16 9.86
C ASP A 51 35.68 15.21 9.76
N SER A 52 36.05 16.50 9.65
CA SER A 52 35.08 17.58 9.47
C SER A 52 34.30 17.44 8.17
N THR A 53 34.97 17.09 7.07
CA THR A 53 34.34 16.86 5.76
C THR A 53 33.44 15.64 5.79
N LYS A 54 33.87 14.57 6.47
CA LYS A 54 33.06 13.36 6.68
C LYS A 54 31.75 13.68 7.39
N LYS A 55 31.80 14.42 8.51
CA LYS A 55 30.60 14.81 9.29
C LYS A 55 29.61 15.65 8.47
N VAL A 56 30.10 16.63 7.72
CA VAL A 56 29.25 17.46 6.84
C VAL A 56 28.54 16.60 5.80
N LEU A 57 29.27 15.64 5.24
CA LEU A 57 28.74 14.77 4.20
C LEU A 57 27.76 13.73 4.75
N GLU A 58 28.04 13.12 5.89
CA GLU A 58 27.10 12.24 6.60
C GLU A 58 25.80 12.97 6.93
N LYS A 59 25.88 14.24 7.36
CA LYS A 59 24.68 15.06 7.58
C LYS A 59 23.87 15.28 6.30
N LYS A 60 24.54 15.53 5.16
CA LYS A 60 23.88 15.64 3.85
C LYS A 60 23.22 14.32 3.44
N LEU A 61 23.94 13.19 3.58
CA LEU A 61 23.43 11.85 3.29
C LEU A 61 22.18 11.54 4.14
N TRP A 62 22.23 11.83 5.43
CA TRP A 62 21.11 11.60 6.34
C TRP A 62 19.90 12.45 6.01
N LYS A 63 20.10 13.72 5.63
CA LYS A 63 19.01 14.59 5.15
C LYS A 63 18.32 14.00 3.92
N ILE A 64 19.10 13.46 2.99
CA ILE A 64 18.58 12.88 1.75
C ILE A 64 17.84 11.57 2.05
N LEU A 65 18.43 10.66 2.85
CA LEU A 65 17.79 9.40 3.27
C LEU A 65 16.53 9.62 4.14
N SER A 66 16.46 10.71 4.92
CA SER A 66 15.27 11.03 5.72
C SER A 66 14.15 11.68 4.89
N GLN A 67 14.47 12.65 4.04
CA GLN A 67 13.51 13.25 3.11
C GLN A 67 12.89 12.19 2.18
N SER A 68 13.75 11.28 1.75
CA SER A 68 13.45 10.06 1.03
C SER A 68 12.37 9.21 1.71
N TYR A 69 12.63 8.83 2.96
CA TYR A 69 11.77 7.98 3.76
C TYR A 69 10.41 8.65 4.04
N LEU A 70 10.41 9.95 4.37
CA LEU A 70 9.20 10.72 4.63
C LEU A 70 8.28 10.79 3.41
N LEU A 71 8.82 10.98 2.22
CA LEU A 71 8.00 11.00 1.00
C LEU A 71 7.33 9.64 0.76
N ARG A 72 8.08 8.54 0.94
CA ARG A 72 7.54 7.18 0.80
C ARG A 72 6.47 6.89 1.85
N LEU A 73 6.72 7.27 3.10
CA LEU A 73 5.75 7.12 4.19
C LEU A 73 4.48 7.92 3.92
N ASN A 74 4.61 9.18 3.48
CA ASN A 74 3.47 10.01 3.11
C ASN A 74 2.68 9.37 1.96
N HIS A 75 3.34 8.90 0.90
CA HIS A 75 2.65 8.22 -0.19
C HIS A 75 1.92 6.95 0.26
N ILE A 76 2.55 6.12 1.10
CA ILE A 76 1.90 4.91 1.67
C ILE A 76 0.68 5.31 2.50
N LEU A 77 0.81 6.32 3.37
CA LEU A 77 -0.27 6.81 4.22
C LEU A 77 -1.42 7.39 3.37
N GLN A 78 -1.11 8.20 2.36
CA GLN A 78 -2.08 8.75 1.41
C GLN A 78 -2.85 7.64 0.71
N MET A 79 -2.15 6.63 0.18
CA MET A 79 -2.79 5.48 -0.47
C MET A 79 -3.70 4.72 0.51
N GLN A 80 -3.26 4.49 1.75
CA GLN A 80 -4.09 3.83 2.77
C GLN A 80 -5.33 4.66 3.14
N ILE A 81 -5.20 5.98 3.27
CA ILE A 81 -6.31 6.89 3.55
C ILE A 81 -7.33 6.86 2.41
N VAL A 82 -6.87 6.97 1.16
CA VAL A 82 -7.73 6.92 -0.02
C VAL A 82 -8.49 5.59 -0.08
N CYS A 83 -7.83 4.46 0.13
CA CYS A 83 -8.50 3.15 0.18
C CYS A 83 -9.58 3.09 1.27
N LYS A 84 -9.32 3.61 2.48
CA LYS A 84 -10.32 3.66 3.55
C LYS A 84 -11.52 4.53 3.20
N ILE A 85 -11.29 5.68 2.55
CA ILE A 85 -12.37 6.56 2.08
C ILE A 85 -13.23 5.82 1.05
N ILE A 86 -12.62 5.16 0.07
CA ILE A 86 -13.35 4.40 -0.96
C ILE A 86 -14.22 3.30 -0.32
N LEU A 87 -13.66 2.53 0.62
CA LEU A 87 -14.42 1.49 1.33
C LEU A 87 -15.60 2.06 2.12
N CYS A 88 -15.42 3.22 2.76
CA CYS A 88 -16.50 3.91 3.47
C CYS A 88 -17.61 4.34 2.50
N MET A 89 -17.26 4.91 1.35
CA MET A 89 -18.23 5.30 0.32
C MET A 89 -19.03 4.10 -0.21
N ILE A 90 -18.36 2.96 -0.45
CA ILE A 90 -19.03 1.71 -0.86
C ILE A 90 -19.99 1.22 0.22
N TYR A 91 -19.57 1.22 1.49
CA TYR A 91 -20.42 0.80 2.60
C TYR A 91 -21.66 1.67 2.74
N LEU A 92 -21.51 2.98 2.63
CA LEU A 92 -22.64 3.92 2.66
C LEU A 92 -23.59 3.71 1.48
N ALA A 93 -23.07 3.44 0.28
CA ALA A 93 -23.88 3.13 -0.89
C ALA A 93 -24.68 1.83 -0.71
N ILE A 94 -24.06 0.77 -0.17
CA ILE A 94 -24.76 -0.49 0.13
C ILE A 94 -25.82 -0.26 1.19
N TRP A 95 -25.50 0.46 2.27
CA TRP A 95 -26.43 0.73 3.37
C TRP A 95 -27.64 1.55 2.91
N THR A 96 -27.42 2.61 2.13
CA THR A 96 -28.52 3.42 1.57
C THR A 96 -29.38 2.58 0.62
N TRP A 97 -28.77 1.74 -0.22
CA TRP A 97 -29.50 0.85 -1.11
C TRP A 97 -30.32 -0.20 -0.35
N THR A 98 -29.77 -0.80 0.70
CA THR A 98 -30.49 -1.81 1.51
C THR A 98 -31.65 -1.18 2.28
N VAL A 99 -31.47 0.03 2.84
CA VAL A 99 -32.55 0.77 3.50
C VAL A 99 -33.67 1.12 2.52
N ALA A 100 -33.34 1.64 1.34
CA ALA A 100 -34.33 1.98 0.32
C ALA A 100 -35.10 0.75 -0.18
N ASN A 101 -34.43 -0.40 -0.31
CA ASN A 101 -35.01 -1.65 -0.79
C ASN A 101 -35.44 -2.61 0.33
N ALA A 102 -35.50 -2.17 1.58
CA ALA A 102 -35.75 -3.03 2.74
C ALA A 102 -37.02 -3.87 2.60
N ARG A 103 -38.10 -3.29 2.03
CA ARG A 103 -39.35 -4.01 1.78
C ARG A 103 -39.20 -5.12 0.74
N ASN A 104 -38.49 -4.86 -0.37
CA ASN A 104 -38.21 -5.86 -1.39
C ASN A 104 -37.32 -6.98 -0.84
N ILE A 105 -36.30 -6.62 -0.06
CA ILE A 105 -35.42 -7.59 0.60
C ILE A 105 -36.23 -8.50 1.54
N LEU A 106 -37.07 -7.92 2.39
CA LEU A 106 -37.93 -8.69 3.31
C LEU A 106 -38.90 -9.60 2.56
N TYR A 107 -39.46 -9.13 1.44
CA TYR A 107 -40.33 -9.93 0.58
C TYR A 107 -39.59 -11.13 -0.01
N ILE A 108 -38.38 -10.93 -0.56
CA ILE A 108 -37.54 -12.01 -1.09
C ILE A 108 -37.20 -13.02 0.02
N PHE A 109 -36.80 -12.55 1.21
CA PHE A 109 -36.51 -13.43 2.35
C PHE A 109 -37.74 -14.24 2.77
N THR A 110 -38.93 -13.62 2.77
CA THR A 110 -40.18 -14.30 3.12
C THR A 110 -40.54 -15.38 2.08
N GLN A 111 -40.32 -15.10 0.79
CA GLN A 111 -40.50 -16.07 -0.29
C GLN A 111 -39.54 -17.25 -0.15
N MET A 112 -38.26 -16.99 0.11
CA MET A 112 -37.26 -18.02 0.34
C MET A 112 -37.59 -18.88 1.56
N TYR A 113 -37.98 -18.26 2.68
CA TYR A 113 -38.40 -18.95 3.89
C TYR A 113 -39.58 -19.90 3.61
N HIS A 114 -40.60 -19.39 2.91
CA HIS A 114 -41.77 -20.20 2.57
C HIS A 114 -41.41 -21.37 1.62
N GLN A 115 -40.49 -21.19 0.67
CA GLN A 115 -40.02 -22.28 -0.19
C GLN A 115 -39.23 -23.35 0.59
N PHE A 116 -38.34 -22.94 1.50
CA PHE A 116 -37.57 -23.87 2.33
C PHE A 116 -38.48 -24.72 3.22
N TYR A 117 -39.42 -24.11 3.94
CA TYR A 117 -40.31 -24.85 4.85
C TYR A 117 -41.39 -25.69 4.13
N LYS A 118 -41.71 -25.38 2.87
CA LYS A 118 -42.57 -26.25 2.05
C LYS A 118 -41.87 -27.54 1.64
N LEU A 119 -40.55 -27.54 1.53
CA LEU A 119 -39.75 -28.73 1.20
C LEU A 119 -39.59 -29.67 2.41
N ASP A 120 -39.69 -29.14 3.63
CA ASP A 120 -39.61 -29.91 4.88
C ASP A 120 -40.95 -30.53 5.34
N GLN A 121 -42.08 -30.30 4.63
CA GLN A 121 -43.30 -31.05 4.92
C GLN A 121 -43.18 -32.48 4.39
N PRO A 122 -43.12 -33.52 5.24
CA PRO A 122 -43.19 -34.89 4.76
C PRO A 122 -44.58 -35.09 4.17
N SER A 123 -44.62 -35.66 2.97
CA SER A 123 -45.82 -36.10 2.25
C SER A 123 -46.61 -37.12 3.08
N ASN A 124 -47.41 -36.65 4.05
CA ASN A 124 -48.29 -37.48 4.87
C ASN A 124 -49.76 -37.24 4.50
N SER A 125 -50.03 -37.13 3.20
CA SER A 125 -51.38 -37.11 2.62
C SER A 125 -51.50 -38.12 1.46
N LEU A 126 -51.00 -39.33 1.66
CA LEU A 126 -51.31 -40.49 0.82
C LEU A 126 -51.42 -41.74 1.72
N ASN A 127 -52.45 -41.75 2.57
CA ASN A 127 -53.05 -42.95 3.12
C ASN A 127 -54.51 -42.64 3.53
N LYS A 128 -55.31 -42.29 2.52
CA LYS A 128 -56.76 -42.56 2.53
C LYS A 128 -57.02 -43.40 1.28
N ILE A 129 -56.91 -44.71 1.40
CA ILE A 129 -57.61 -45.73 0.59
C ILE A 129 -57.40 -47.08 1.32
N HIS A 130 -58.51 -47.78 1.54
CA HIS A 130 -58.69 -49.16 2.04
C HIS A 130 -58.34 -49.46 3.51
N VAL A 131 -59.37 -49.41 4.39
CA VAL A 131 -60.06 -50.61 4.92
C VAL A 131 -61.54 -50.25 5.11
#